data_AF-A0A3P7LBK1-F1
#
_entry.id   AF-A0A3P7LBK1-F1
#
_cell.length_a   1.000
_cell.length_b   1.000
_cell.length_c   1.000
_cell.angle_alpha   90.00
_cell.angle_beta   90.00
_cell.angle_gamma   90.00
#
_symmetry.space_group_name_H-M   'P 1'
#
loop_
_entity.id
_entity.type
_entity.pdbx_description
1 polymer ?
#
loop_
_entity_poly.entity_id
_entity_poly.type
_entity_poly.pdbx_seq_one_letter_code
_entity_poly.pdbx_strand_id
1 'polypeptide(L)'
;MLPNLRGLVLQVYVHRLLAALYRVSLLLLCFSIGLLVWHGRLIGRGETSVEYHQNRQLARRMRKRHLVFRNYYDFGWQRNWMRFLGLEAPVDTRVWQTGKKVPPLTYTHRVLIYVLLPSFRDAPCDSPDGLSYELARVSVETILSDLADLSINEQSSQSSKQLLEQVTTRKLT
;
A
#
# COMPACT_ATOMS: atom_id res chain seq x y z
N MET A 1 -11.71 -43.72 -50.65
CA MET A 1 -10.73 -42.78 -50.04
C MET A 1 -10.61 -43.10 -48.56
N LEU A 2 -9.55 -43.78 -48.13
CA LEU A 2 -9.33 -44.02 -46.69
C LEU A 2 -8.76 -42.75 -46.04
N PRO A 3 -9.28 -42.29 -44.89
CA PRO A 3 -8.73 -41.16 -44.18
C PRO A 3 -7.31 -41.48 -43.68
N ASN A 4 -6.41 -40.53 -43.82
CA ASN A 4 -5.02 -40.64 -43.36
C ASN A 4 -4.99 -40.84 -41.84
N LEU A 5 -4.77 -42.08 -41.37
CA LEU A 5 -4.73 -42.45 -39.95
C LEU A 5 -3.78 -41.55 -39.14
N ARG A 6 -2.63 -41.19 -39.72
CA ARG A 6 -1.64 -40.28 -39.09
C ARG A 6 -2.20 -38.89 -38.86
N GLY A 7 -2.99 -38.36 -39.81
CA GLY A 7 -3.63 -37.05 -39.69
C GLY A 7 -4.72 -37.05 -38.61
N LEU A 8 -5.48 -38.13 -38.52
CA LEU A 8 -6.56 -38.26 -37.53
C LEU A 8 -6.00 -38.38 -36.10
N VAL A 9 -4.92 -39.16 -35.91
CA VAL A 9 -4.21 -39.24 -34.63
C VAL A 9 -3.61 -37.89 -34.25
N LEU A 10 -2.93 -37.22 -35.18
CA LEU A 10 -2.36 -35.89 -34.95
C LEU A 10 -3.46 -34.88 -34.57
N GLN A 11 -4.59 -34.90 -35.27
CA GLN A 11 -5.74 -34.04 -34.98
C GLN A 11 -6.29 -34.28 -33.56
N VAL A 12 -6.38 -35.53 -33.11
CA VAL A 12 -6.79 -35.85 -31.73
C VAL A 12 -5.79 -35.32 -30.71
N TYR A 13 -4.49 -35.44 -30.96
CA TYR A 13 -3.46 -34.87 -30.08
C TYR A 13 -3.53 -33.34 -30.00
N VAL A 14 -3.66 -32.67 -31.15
CA VAL A 14 -3.79 -31.22 -31.23
C VAL A 14 -5.04 -30.75 -30.48
N HIS A 15 -6.18 -31.42 -30.67
CA HIS A 15 -7.41 -31.07 -29.98
C HIS A 15 -7.30 -31.26 -28.45
N ARG A 16 -6.68 -32.36 -27.99
CA ARG A 16 -6.41 -32.60 -26.56
C ARG A 16 -5.47 -31.57 -25.97
N LEU A 17 -4.42 -31.20 -26.71
CA LEU A 17 -3.45 -30.17 -26.30
C LEU A 17 -4.13 -28.81 -26.20
N LEU A 18 -4.90 -28.40 -27.21
CA LEU A 18 -5.62 -27.13 -27.22
C LEU A 18 -6.62 -27.07 -26.06
N ALA A 19 -7.36 -28.15 -25.81
CA ALA A 19 -8.27 -28.24 -24.68
C ALA A 19 -7.53 -28.14 -23.32
N ALA A 20 -6.33 -28.72 -23.21
CA ALA A 20 -5.51 -28.59 -22.01
C ALA A 20 -5.03 -27.14 -21.80
N LEU A 21 -4.53 -26.48 -22.84
CA LEU A 21 -4.11 -25.08 -22.79
C LEU A 21 -5.27 -24.15 -22.42
N TYR A 22 -6.45 -24.36 -23.00
CA TYR A 22 -7.64 -23.59 -22.66
C TYR A 22 -8.04 -23.76 -21.19
N ARG A 23 -8.03 -24.99 -20.66
CA ARG A 23 -8.31 -25.25 -19.24
C ARG A 23 -7.31 -24.54 -18.33
N VAL A 24 -6.02 -24.59 -18.65
CA VAL A 24 -4.99 -23.89 -17.87
C VAL A 24 -5.19 -22.38 -17.94
N SER A 25 -5.44 -21.82 -19.12
CA SER A 25 -5.72 -20.40 -19.30
C SER A 25 -6.92 -19.93 -18.48
N LEU A 26 -8.01 -20.73 -18.46
CA LEU A 26 -9.19 -20.43 -17.66
C LEU A 26 -8.88 -20.40 -16.15
N LEU A 27 -8.08 -21.35 -15.64
CA LEU A 27 -7.66 -21.37 -14.25
C LEU A 27 -6.81 -20.15 -13.89
N LEU A 28 -5.87 -19.77 -14.76
CA LEU A 28 -5.04 -18.57 -14.58
C LEU A 28 -5.89 -17.31 -14.56
N LEU A 29 -6.90 -17.22 -15.44
CA LEU A 29 -7.84 -16.10 -15.45
C LEU A 29 -8.61 -16.01 -14.12
N CYS A 30 -9.17 -17.11 -13.64
CA CYS A 30 -9.87 -17.15 -12.35
C CYS A 30 -8.97 -16.70 -11.19
N PHE A 31 -7.72 -17.19 -11.15
CA PHE A 31 -6.76 -16.78 -10.13
C PHE A 31 -6.44 -15.29 -10.18
N SER A 32 -6.21 -14.77 -11.39
CA SER A 32 -5.90 -13.35 -11.62
C SER A 32 -7.05 -12.45 -11.19
N ILE A 33 -8.29 -12.84 -11.47
CA ILE A 33 -9.50 -12.13 -11.01
C ILE A 33 -9.58 -12.14 -9.48
N GLY A 34 -9.35 -13.28 -8.83
CA GLY A 34 -9.35 -13.37 -7.37
C GLY A 34 -8.30 -12.46 -6.73
N LEU A 35 -7.12 -12.41 -7.31
CA LEU A 35 -6.04 -11.53 -6.87
C LEU A 35 -6.40 -10.05 -7.08
N LEU A 36 -6.99 -9.70 -8.23
CA LEU A 36 -7.44 -8.34 -8.53
C LEU A 36 -8.53 -7.87 -7.55
N VAL A 37 -9.50 -8.74 -7.24
CA VAL A 37 -10.55 -8.46 -6.26
C VAL A 37 -9.95 -8.26 -4.87
N TRP A 38 -8.97 -9.08 -4.49
CA TRP A 38 -8.27 -8.91 -3.21
C TRP A 38 -7.54 -7.57 -3.12
N HIS A 39 -6.82 -7.18 -4.16
CA HIS A 39 -6.17 -5.87 -4.22
C HIS A 39 -7.17 -4.72 -4.25
N GLY A 40 -8.28 -4.84 -4.99
CA GLY A 40 -9.35 -3.86 -4.98
C GLY A 40 -9.95 -3.67 -3.58
N ARG A 41 -10.07 -4.75 -2.81
CA ARG A 41 -10.51 -4.73 -1.41
C ARG A 41 -9.52 -3.99 -0.48
N LEU A 42 -8.22 -4.14 -0.73
CA LEU A 42 -7.15 -3.45 0.00
C LEU A 42 -7.15 -1.95 -0.31
N ILE A 43 -7.19 -1.60 -1.60
CA ILE A 43 -7.31 -0.22 -2.08
C ILE A 43 -8.52 0.45 -1.43
N GLY A 44 -9.69 -0.20 -1.45
CA GLY A 44 -10.89 0.35 -0.85
C GLY A 44 -10.83 0.56 0.68
N ARG A 45 -9.91 -0.10 1.39
CA ARG A 45 -9.63 0.12 2.83
C ARG A 45 -8.47 1.10 3.09
N GLY A 46 -7.82 1.59 2.03
CA GLY A 46 -6.63 2.43 2.16
C GLY A 46 -5.47 1.69 2.82
N GLU A 47 -5.28 0.41 2.51
CA GLU A 47 -4.19 -0.41 3.05
C GLU A 47 -3.37 -1.03 1.91
N THR A 48 -2.05 -1.10 2.09
CA THR A 48 -1.18 -1.96 1.25
C THR A 48 -1.21 -3.42 1.69
N SER A 49 -0.70 -4.34 0.87
CA SER A 49 -0.60 -5.77 1.24
C SER A 49 0.22 -5.98 2.52
N VAL A 50 1.29 -5.19 2.71
CA VAL A 50 2.15 -5.25 3.89
C VAL A 50 1.42 -4.69 5.11
N GLU A 51 0.80 -3.51 4.97
CA GLU A 51 0.01 -2.87 6.03
C GLU A 51 -1.13 -3.75 6.49
N TYR A 52 -1.84 -4.46 5.60
CA TYR A 52 -2.91 -5.37 6.00
C TYR A 52 -2.46 -6.39 7.05
N HIS A 53 -1.27 -6.98 6.87
CA HIS A 53 -0.73 -7.93 7.83
C HIS A 53 -0.36 -7.25 9.15
N GLN A 54 0.24 -6.07 9.10
CA GLN A 54 0.60 -5.30 10.30
C GLN A 54 -0.64 -4.82 11.06
N ASN A 55 -1.58 -4.18 10.37
CA ASN A 55 -2.86 -3.71 10.88
C ASN A 55 -3.66 -4.85 11.52
N ARG A 56 -3.66 -6.05 10.91
CA ARG A 56 -4.31 -7.22 11.49
C ARG A 56 -3.65 -7.65 12.80
N GLN A 57 -2.33 -7.57 12.93
CA GLN A 57 -1.63 -7.87 14.18
C GLN A 57 -1.88 -6.79 15.24
N LEU A 58 -1.81 -5.51 14.86
CA LEU A 58 -2.10 -4.36 15.71
C LEU A 58 -3.53 -4.41 16.24
N ALA A 59 -4.52 -4.65 15.38
CA ALA A 59 -5.91 -4.79 15.76
C ALA A 59 -6.13 -5.93 16.78
N ARG A 60 -5.45 -7.06 16.60
CA ARG A 60 -5.49 -8.16 17.57
C ARG A 60 -4.91 -7.76 18.93
N ARG A 61 -3.80 -7.02 18.96
CA ARG A 61 -3.18 -6.53 20.20
C ARG A 61 -4.04 -5.48 20.89
N MET A 62 -4.61 -4.54 20.15
CA MET A 62 -5.50 -3.50 20.68
C MET A 62 -6.80 -4.09 21.25
N ARG A 63 -7.38 -5.08 20.57
CA ARG A 63 -8.58 -5.78 21.07
C ARG A 63 -8.35 -6.46 22.42
N LYS A 64 -7.15 -7.00 22.68
CA LYS A 64 -6.79 -7.55 24.00
C LYS A 64 -6.77 -6.48 25.11
N ARG A 65 -6.55 -5.22 24.75
CA ARG A 65 -6.57 -4.06 25.64
C ARG A 65 -7.93 -3.34 25.64
N HIS A 66 -8.98 -3.94 25.07
CA HIS A 66 -10.31 -3.33 24.89
C HIS A 66 -10.30 -2.00 24.10
N LEU A 67 -9.31 -1.83 23.21
CA LEU A 67 -9.18 -0.68 22.33
C LEU A 67 -9.61 -1.03 20.90
N VAL A 68 -10.22 -0.07 20.21
CA VAL A 68 -10.63 -0.20 18.80
C VAL A 68 -9.49 0.29 17.90
N PHE A 69 -9.01 -0.59 17.02
CA PHE A 69 -8.06 -0.20 15.98
C PHE A 69 -8.80 0.45 14.81
N ARG A 70 -8.33 1.62 14.38
CA ARG A 70 -8.82 2.35 13.21
C ARG A 70 -7.63 2.64 12.29
N ASN A 71 -7.74 2.26 11.03
CA ASN A 71 -6.74 2.60 10.03
C ASN A 71 -6.78 4.13 9.79
N TYR A 72 -5.65 4.80 9.96
CA TYR A 72 -5.53 6.24 9.72
C TYR A 72 -5.66 6.59 8.24
N TYR A 73 -5.29 5.66 7.36
CA TYR A 73 -5.32 5.83 5.91
C TYR A 73 -6.66 5.42 5.27
N ASP A 74 -7.67 5.05 6.07
CA ASP A 74 -9.01 4.74 5.55
C ASP A 74 -9.89 6.00 5.53
N PHE A 75 -10.05 6.59 4.34
CA PHE A 75 -10.89 7.76 4.08
C PHE A 75 -12.28 7.38 3.53
N GLY A 76 -12.60 6.09 3.50
CA GLY A 76 -13.80 5.53 2.90
C GLY A 76 -13.59 5.06 1.47
N TRP A 77 -14.39 4.06 1.06
CA TRP A 77 -14.21 3.30 -0.18
C TRP A 77 -14.00 4.17 -1.42
N GLN A 78 -14.89 5.13 -1.69
CA GLN A 78 -14.80 5.99 -2.88
C GLN A 78 -13.54 6.86 -2.88
N ARG A 79 -13.22 7.50 -1.75
CA ARG A 79 -12.04 8.38 -1.65
C ARG A 79 -10.74 7.60 -1.77
N ASN A 80 -10.67 6.43 -1.16
CA ASN A 80 -9.48 5.58 -1.25
C ASN A 80 -9.21 5.16 -2.72
N TRP A 81 -10.25 4.82 -3.48
CA TRP A 81 -10.14 4.54 -4.92
C TRP A 81 -9.74 5.77 -5.74
N MET A 82 -10.30 6.94 -5.44
CA MET A 82 -9.96 8.19 -6.14
C MET A 82 -8.50 8.59 -5.89
N ARG A 83 -8.00 8.43 -4.67
CA ARG A 83 -6.59 8.66 -4.33
C ARG A 83 -5.66 7.67 -5.01
N PHE A 84 -6.02 6.38 -5.01
CA PHE A 84 -5.22 5.35 -5.68
C PHE A 84 -5.07 5.61 -7.18
N LEU A 85 -6.15 6.05 -7.83
CA LEU A 85 -6.15 6.40 -9.26
C LEU A 85 -5.59 7.80 -9.55
N GLY A 86 -5.15 8.54 -8.54
CA GLY A 86 -4.62 9.91 -8.68
C GLY A 86 -5.67 10.93 -9.12
N LEU A 87 -6.96 10.63 -8.97
CA LEU A 87 -8.06 11.49 -9.44
C LEU A 87 -8.32 12.67 -8.51
N GLU A 88 -7.81 12.65 -7.28
CA GLU A 88 -7.88 13.79 -6.36
C GLU A 88 -6.80 14.81 -6.71
N ALA A 89 -7.23 16.03 -7.04
CA ALA A 89 -6.32 17.16 -7.19
C ALA A 89 -6.35 18.06 -5.94
N PRO A 90 -5.30 18.86 -5.71
CA PRO A 90 -5.26 19.83 -4.61
C PRO A 90 -6.42 20.79 -4.53
N VAL A 91 -6.98 21.16 -5.68
CA VAL A 91 -8.14 22.05 -5.73
C VAL A 91 -9.40 21.38 -5.18
N ASP A 92 -9.49 20.05 -5.27
CA ASP A 92 -10.67 19.29 -4.85
C ASP A 92 -10.72 19.09 -3.33
N THR A 93 -9.59 19.06 -2.62
CA THR A 93 -9.58 18.91 -1.15
C THR A 93 -10.35 20.03 -0.47
N ARG A 94 -10.21 21.27 -0.96
CA ARG A 94 -11.01 22.43 -0.50
C ARG A 94 -12.49 22.30 -0.83
N VAL A 95 -12.82 21.73 -1.99
CA VAL A 95 -14.19 21.50 -2.45
C VAL A 95 -14.90 20.49 -1.55
N TRP A 96 -14.20 19.42 -1.14
CA TRP A 96 -14.73 18.43 -0.19
C TRP A 96 -14.98 18.99 1.21
N GLN A 97 -14.12 19.89 1.69
CA GLN A 97 -14.30 20.57 2.97
C GLN A 97 -15.48 21.55 2.95
N THR A 98 -15.76 22.16 1.79
CA THR A 98 -16.88 23.09 1.60
C THR A 98 -18.18 22.41 1.15
N GLY A 99 -18.20 21.09 0.98
CA GLY A 99 -19.38 20.33 0.57
C GLY A 99 -19.84 20.59 -0.87
N LYS A 100 -19.06 21.30 -1.68
CA LYS A 100 -19.35 21.51 -3.10
C LYS A 100 -18.97 20.26 -3.90
N LYS A 101 -19.63 20.01 -5.02
CA LYS A 101 -19.32 18.90 -5.93
C LYS A 101 -18.56 19.44 -7.14
N VAL A 102 -17.43 18.82 -7.46
CA VAL A 102 -16.71 19.08 -8.72
C VAL A 102 -17.49 18.44 -9.90
N PRO A 103 -17.45 19.06 -11.09
CA PRO A 103 -18.20 18.56 -12.23
C PRO A 103 -17.66 17.21 -12.70
N PRO A 104 -18.54 16.29 -13.16
CA PRO A 104 -18.15 14.91 -13.52
C PRO A 104 -17.14 14.86 -14.67
N LEU A 105 -17.18 15.84 -15.57
CA LEU A 105 -16.27 15.95 -16.72
C LEU A 105 -14.80 16.12 -16.30
N THR A 106 -14.55 16.71 -15.14
CA THR A 106 -13.19 16.86 -14.59
C THR A 106 -12.63 15.50 -14.19
N TYR A 107 -13.44 14.60 -13.63
CA TYR A 107 -12.99 13.26 -13.28
C TYR A 107 -12.72 12.42 -14.52
N THR A 108 -13.56 12.49 -15.56
CA THR A 108 -13.35 11.73 -16.79
C THR A 108 -12.09 12.16 -17.52
N HIS A 109 -11.80 13.47 -17.56
CA HIS A 109 -10.56 14.01 -18.12
C HIS A 109 -9.33 13.51 -17.34
N ARG A 110 -9.41 13.48 -16.00
CA ARG A 110 -8.33 12.95 -15.15
C ARG A 110 -8.13 11.45 -15.32
N VAL A 111 -9.20 10.67 -15.46
CA VAL A 111 -9.08 9.23 -15.79
C VAL A 111 -8.36 9.05 -17.13
N LEU A 112 -8.70 9.84 -18.14
CA LEU A 112 -8.07 9.77 -19.46
C LEU A 112 -6.55 10.05 -19.37
N ILE A 113 -6.16 11.11 -18.67
CA ILE A 113 -4.75 11.51 -18.57
C ILE A 113 -3.98 10.60 -17.61
N TYR A 114 -4.51 10.33 -16.41
CA TYR A 114 -3.77 9.64 -15.35
C TYR A 114 -3.76 8.12 -15.49
N VAL A 115 -4.80 7.53 -16.08
CA VAL A 115 -4.92 6.06 -16.20
C VAL A 115 -4.61 5.59 -17.63
N LEU A 116 -5.08 6.30 -18.66
CA LEU A 116 -4.99 5.82 -20.05
C LEU A 116 -3.78 6.35 -20.83
N LEU A 117 -3.30 7.56 -20.54
CA LEU A 117 -2.19 8.21 -21.26
C LEU A 117 -1.09 8.75 -20.32
N PRO A 118 -0.36 7.86 -19.61
CA PRO A 118 0.68 8.25 -18.65
C PRO A 118 1.87 9.01 -19.25
N SER A 119 1.98 9.05 -20.59
CA SER A 119 3.07 9.76 -21.30
C SER A 119 2.92 11.27 -21.33
N PHE A 120 1.72 11.82 -21.06
CA PHE A 120 1.46 13.27 -21.04
C PHE A 120 1.59 13.87 -19.63
N ARG A 121 2.49 13.30 -18.82
CA ARG A 121 2.63 13.62 -17.41
C ARG A 121 3.72 14.66 -17.22
N ASP A 122 3.33 15.89 -16.92
CA ASP A 122 4.21 16.84 -16.23
C ASP A 122 4.24 16.42 -14.74
N ALA A 123 5.40 16.03 -14.23
CA ALA A 123 5.59 15.68 -12.81
C ALA A 123 5.96 16.92 -11.97
N PRO A 124 5.81 16.93 -10.62
CA PRO A 124 5.39 15.83 -9.75
C PRO A 124 4.09 16.10 -8.96
N CYS A 125 3.48 15.01 -8.48
CA CYS A 125 2.37 15.03 -7.55
C CYS A 125 2.89 15.35 -6.15
N ASP A 126 3.22 16.61 -5.91
CA ASP A 126 3.52 17.08 -4.57
C ASP A 126 2.18 17.37 -3.90
N SER A 127 1.86 16.52 -2.94
CA SER A 127 0.65 16.59 -2.16
C SER A 127 0.52 17.98 -1.51
N PRO A 128 -0.63 18.65 -1.59
CA PRO A 128 -0.91 19.92 -0.92
C PRO A 128 -1.17 19.75 0.59
N ASP A 129 -1.08 18.51 1.10
CA ASP A 129 -1.29 18.11 2.48
C ASP A 129 -0.26 18.75 3.44
N GLY A 130 0.75 19.46 2.91
CA GLY A 130 1.86 19.98 3.68
C GLY A 130 2.89 18.92 4.08
N LEU A 131 2.70 17.66 3.69
CA LEU A 131 3.74 16.64 3.75
C LEU A 131 4.58 16.74 2.48
N SER A 132 5.45 17.74 2.44
CA SER A 132 6.63 17.71 1.59
C SER A 132 7.41 16.45 1.94
N TYR A 133 7.35 15.45 1.07
CA TYR A 133 8.35 14.39 1.13
C TYR A 133 9.61 15.00 0.53
N GLU A 134 10.38 15.70 1.37
CA GLU A 134 11.81 15.70 1.09
C GLU A 134 12.19 14.22 1.09
N LEU A 135 12.63 13.72 -0.06
CA LEU A 135 13.38 12.47 -0.04
C LEU A 135 14.43 12.70 1.02
N ALA A 136 14.41 11.91 2.10
CA ALA A 136 15.49 11.89 3.07
C ALA A 136 16.72 11.49 2.27
N ARG A 137 17.41 12.49 1.70
CA ARG A 137 18.73 12.32 1.15
C ARG A 137 19.55 12.09 2.37
N VAL A 138 19.71 10.81 2.67
CA VAL A 138 20.48 10.32 3.79
C VAL A 138 21.90 10.82 3.59
N SER A 139 22.19 11.99 4.17
CA SER A 139 23.52 12.57 4.20
C SER A 139 24.30 11.83 5.27
N VAL A 140 25.56 11.51 4.99
CA VAL A 140 26.41 10.74 5.92
C VAL A 140 26.50 11.47 7.27
N GLU A 141 26.47 12.80 7.24
CA GLU A 141 26.49 13.68 8.38
C GLU A 141 25.25 13.51 9.27
N THR A 142 24.05 13.36 8.67
CA THR A 142 22.81 13.12 9.40
C THR A 142 22.79 11.73 10.04
N ILE A 143 23.35 10.72 9.38
CA ILE A 143 23.48 9.38 9.98
C ILE A 143 24.45 9.45 11.18
N LEU A 144 25.59 10.12 11.01
CA LEU A 144 26.59 10.21 12.08
C LEU A 144 26.07 11.02 13.28
N SER A 145 25.26 12.06 13.06
CA SER A 145 24.62 12.80 14.15
C SER A 145 23.56 11.96 14.86
N ASP A 146 22.70 11.24 14.13
CA ASP A 146 21.68 10.39 14.73
C ASP A 146 22.32 9.23 15.53
N LEU A 147 23.40 8.64 15.02
CA LEU A 147 24.15 7.60 15.73
C LEU A 147 24.86 8.15 16.97
N ALA A 148 25.41 9.37 16.91
CA ALA A 148 26.01 10.03 18.06
C ALA A 148 24.96 10.32 19.14
N ASP A 149 23.80 10.85 18.77
CA ASP A 149 22.69 11.13 19.68
C ASP A 149 22.14 9.86 20.34
N LEU A 150 22.03 8.77 19.58
CA LEU A 150 21.65 7.47 20.13
C LEU A 150 22.67 6.98 21.17
N SER A 151 23.97 7.12 20.91
CA SER A 151 25.02 6.71 21.86
C SER A 151 24.99 7.53 23.16
N ILE A 152 24.76 8.85 23.06
CA ILE A 152 24.70 9.76 24.22
C ILE A 152 23.47 9.44 25.08
N ASN A 153 22.33 9.16 24.44
CA ASN A 153 21.09 8.84 25.13
C ASN A 153 21.16 7.47 25.83
N GLU A 154 21.87 6.51 25.24
CA GLU A 154 22.13 5.21 25.85
C GLU A 154 23.05 5.31 27.08
N GLN A 155 24.11 6.12 26.99
CA GLN A 155 25.03 6.41 28.11
C GLN A 155 24.31 7.11 29.27
N SER A 156 23.43 8.08 28.96
CA SER A 156 22.59 8.81 29.92
C SER A 156 21.64 7.87 30.66
N SER A 157 21.01 6.94 29.93
CA SER A 157 20.11 5.93 30.48
C SER A 157 20.83 4.95 31.41
N GLN A 158 22.06 4.53 31.05
CA GLN A 158 22.89 3.68 31.92
C GLN A 158 23.36 4.41 33.18
N SER A 159 23.83 5.65 33.06
CA SER A 159 24.26 6.47 34.20
C SER A 159 23.12 6.73 35.18
N SER A 160 21.92 7.04 34.67
CA SER A 160 20.72 7.24 35.49
C SER A 160 20.31 5.97 36.25
N LYS A 161 20.44 4.79 35.62
CA LYS A 161 20.19 3.49 36.26
C LYS A 161 21.19 3.19 37.37
N GLN A 162 22.47 3.47 37.15
CA GLN A 162 23.50 3.30 38.18
C GLN A 162 23.31 4.24 39.37
N LEU A 163 22.92 5.49 39.12
CA LEU A 163 22.60 6.45 40.19
C LEU A 163 21.37 6.02 40.99
N LEU A 164 20.32 5.52 40.31
CA LEU A 164 19.14 4.97 40.98
C LEU A 164 19.50 3.78 41.86
N GLU A 165 20.37 2.88 41.39
CA GLU A 165 20.84 1.71 42.14
C GLU A 165 21.70 2.09 43.35
N GLN A 166 22.54 3.12 43.24
CA GLN A 166 23.31 3.66 44.36
C GLN A 166 22.42 4.35 45.41
N VAL A 167 21.36 5.04 44.98
CA VAL A 167 20.42 5.70 45.89
C VAL A 167 19.53 4.68 46.60
N THR A 168 19.08 3.63 45.93
CA THR A 168 18.30 2.55 46.56
C THR A 168 19.13 1.72 47.53
N THR A 169 20.38 1.39 47.18
CA THR A 169 21.29 0.67 48.09
C THR A 169 21.67 1.50 49.33
N ARG A 170 21.91 2.80 49.18
CA ARG A 170 22.18 3.70 50.33
C ARG A 170 20.98 3.89 51.27
N LYS A 171 19.74 3.68 50.82
CA LYS A 171 18.54 3.78 51.67
C LYS A 171 18.21 2.51 52.46
N LEU A 172 18.88 1.39 52.14
CA LEU A 172 18.65 0.07 52.75
C LEU A 172 19.72 -0.32 53.79
N THR A 173 20.69 0.56 54.03
CA THR A 173 21.67 0.48 55.14
C THR A 173 21.34 1.54 56.18
#